data_AF-A0AA41VRY4-F1
#
_entry.id   AF-A0AA41VRY4-F1
#
_cell.length_a   1.000
_cell.length_b   1.000
_cell.length_c   1.000
_cell.angle_alpha   90.00
_cell.angle_beta   90.00
_cell.angle_gamma   90.00
#
_symmetry.space_group_name_H-M   'P 1'
#
loop_
_entity.id
_entity.type
_entity.pdbx_description
1 polymer ?
#
loop_
_entity_poly.entity_id
_entity_poly.type
_entity_poly.pdbx_seq_one_letter_code
_entity_poly.pdbx_strand_id
1 'polypeptide(L)'
;MLVNPSGPSMQGDASSSSGDDVDISNGRNKRKSAAASSPGPRKRNRKGAPGDVIVEAMLEIAAASKMRAAAMSKNEDRFSISTCIKVLDEIQGLDQRIYFFALDLFENPNARETFISLKSERRVTWLQGKSSSSISGNMV
;
A
#
# COMPACT_ATOMS: atom_id res chain seq x y z
N MET A 1 20.23 -29.71 -40.48
CA MET A 1 21.56 -29.40 -39.91
C MET A 1 21.34 -28.21 -38.97
N LEU A 2 21.05 -28.36 -37.68
CA LEU A 2 21.71 -29.06 -36.56
C LEU A 2 23.10 -28.48 -36.20
N VAL A 3 23.09 -27.81 -35.04
CA VAL A 3 24.13 -27.67 -33.99
C VAL A 3 25.38 -26.84 -34.29
N ASN A 4 25.64 -25.85 -33.40
CA ASN A 4 26.88 -25.76 -32.62
C ASN A 4 26.81 -24.73 -31.46
N PRO A 5 27.71 -24.79 -30.45
CA PRO A 5 27.33 -25.10 -29.05
C PRO A 5 27.94 -24.16 -27.97
N SER A 6 27.63 -24.44 -26.69
CA SER A 6 28.42 -24.17 -25.46
C SER A 6 28.74 -22.71 -25.11
N GLY A 7 28.63 -22.21 -23.87
CA GLY A 7 28.36 -22.75 -22.53
C GLY A 7 28.36 -21.56 -21.53
N PRO A 8 28.11 -21.75 -20.23
CA PRO A 8 28.11 -20.67 -19.25
C PRO A 8 29.54 -20.41 -18.73
N SER A 9 30.00 -19.16 -18.83
CA SER A 9 31.28 -18.70 -18.26
C SER A 9 31.11 -18.33 -16.79
N MET A 10 31.67 -19.16 -15.91
CA MET A 10 32.00 -18.86 -14.52
C MET A 10 33.28 -18.01 -14.48
N GLN A 11 33.31 -16.88 -13.78
CA GLN A 11 34.56 -16.34 -13.22
C GLN A 11 34.29 -15.22 -12.21
N GLY A 12 34.81 -15.34 -10.99
CA GLY A 12 34.82 -14.25 -10.03
C GLY A 12 35.20 -14.60 -8.60
N ASP A 13 36.15 -15.52 -8.38
CA ASP A 13 36.83 -15.63 -7.08
C ASP A 13 37.89 -14.54 -6.97
N ALA A 14 37.79 -13.72 -5.93
CA ALA A 14 38.90 -12.91 -5.44
C ALA A 14 38.85 -12.88 -3.91
N SER A 15 39.54 -13.85 -3.31
CA SER A 15 40.02 -13.75 -1.93
C SER A 15 41.01 -12.59 -1.82
N SER A 16 40.89 -11.78 -0.76
CA SER A 16 42.03 -11.05 -0.22
C SER A 16 42.02 -11.14 1.31
N SER A 17 42.99 -11.89 1.81
CA SER A 17 43.38 -12.05 3.20
C SER A 17 44.13 -10.81 3.68
N SER A 18 43.87 -10.37 4.91
CA SER A 18 44.91 -9.76 5.76
C SER A 18 44.42 -9.83 7.21
N GLY A 19 45.02 -10.72 8.00
CA GLY A 19 44.85 -10.76 9.44
C GLY A 19 45.78 -9.76 10.12
N ASP A 20 45.42 -9.35 11.33
CA ASP A 20 46.33 -8.85 12.35
C ASP A 20 45.64 -9.03 13.73
N ASP A 21 46.13 -9.99 14.51
CA ASP A 21 45.85 -10.14 15.94
C ASP A 21 46.69 -9.12 16.72
N VAL A 22 46.07 -8.34 17.62
CA VAL A 22 46.78 -7.70 18.74
C VAL A 22 45.95 -7.76 20.04
N ASP A 23 46.60 -8.35 21.02
CA ASP A 23 46.26 -8.59 22.42
C ASP A 23 46.34 -7.30 23.30
N ILE A 24 45.95 -7.44 24.58
CA ILE A 24 46.25 -6.55 25.74
C ILE A 24 45.28 -5.34 25.86
N SER A 25 44.56 -5.04 26.95
CA SER A 25 44.64 -5.41 28.37
C SER A 25 43.33 -5.07 29.12
N ASN A 26 43.13 -5.84 30.19
CA ASN A 26 42.27 -5.62 31.34
C ASN A 26 42.17 -4.15 31.84
N GLY A 27 40.98 -3.56 31.74
CA GLY A 27 40.62 -2.26 32.32
C GLY A 27 39.44 -2.36 33.28
N ARG A 28 39.64 -2.94 34.46
CA ARG A 28 38.66 -2.92 35.55
C ARG A 28 38.65 -1.54 36.22
N ASN A 29 37.60 -0.74 36.03
CA ASN A 29 37.24 0.33 36.98
C ASN A 29 35.76 0.72 36.95
N LYS A 30 34.99 -0.01 37.79
CA LYS A 30 34.00 0.47 38.76
C LYS A 30 33.54 1.94 38.60
N ARG A 31 32.28 2.17 38.19
CA ARG A 31 31.35 3.09 38.89
C ARG A 31 29.89 2.95 38.37
N LYS A 32 29.03 2.74 39.37
CA LYS A 32 27.58 2.60 39.41
C LYS A 32 26.82 3.66 38.58
N SER A 33 25.68 3.30 37.99
CA SER A 33 24.35 3.78 38.44
C SER A 33 23.24 3.60 37.39
N ALA A 34 22.01 3.42 37.91
CA ALA A 34 20.71 3.39 37.25
C ALA A 34 20.39 2.14 36.43
N ALA A 35 19.85 1.12 37.12
CA ALA A 35 18.94 0.17 36.53
C ALA A 35 17.70 0.94 36.01
N ALA A 36 17.70 1.30 34.72
CA ALA A 36 16.46 1.50 34.00
C ALA A 36 15.89 0.10 33.77
N SER A 37 14.88 -0.25 34.56
CA SER A 37 14.03 -1.40 34.32
C SER A 37 13.43 -1.28 32.93
N SER A 38 14.06 -1.92 31.94
CA SER A 38 13.36 -2.25 30.69
C SER A 38 12.06 -2.96 31.10
N PRO A 39 10.89 -2.53 30.59
CA PRO A 39 9.72 -3.36 30.67
C PRO A 39 10.00 -4.56 29.77
N GLY A 40 10.60 -5.60 30.35
CA GLY A 40 10.69 -6.89 29.70
C GLY A 40 9.28 -7.33 29.28
N PRO A 41 9.15 -8.15 28.23
CA PRO A 41 7.86 -8.65 27.79
C PRO A 41 7.17 -9.23 29.01
N ARG A 42 6.11 -8.57 29.50
CA ARG A 42 5.27 -9.14 30.56
C ARG A 42 4.73 -10.43 29.95
N LYS A 43 5.34 -11.54 30.34
CA LYS A 43 4.86 -12.90 30.09
C LYS A 43 3.55 -13.00 30.84
N ARG A 44 2.49 -12.45 30.25
CA ARG A 44 1.11 -12.62 30.69
C ARG A 44 0.94 -14.13 30.59
N ASN A 45 0.95 -14.77 31.74
CA ASN A 45 0.68 -16.19 31.89
C ASN A 45 -0.77 -16.38 31.43
N ARG A 46 -0.98 -16.46 30.10
CA ARG A 46 -2.28 -16.74 29.48
C ARG A 46 -2.54 -18.21 29.80
N LYS A 47 -3.13 -18.45 30.97
CA LYS A 47 -3.66 -19.74 31.39
C LYS A 47 -4.97 -19.98 30.61
N GLY A 48 -4.85 -20.10 29.29
CA GLY A 48 -5.90 -20.59 28.41
C GLY A 48 -5.42 -21.89 27.80
N ALA A 49 -6.33 -22.82 27.54
CA ALA A 49 -5.98 -24.01 26.76
C ALA A 49 -5.46 -23.54 25.38
N PRO A 50 -4.59 -24.29 24.69
CA PRO A 50 -4.13 -23.93 23.34
C PRO A 50 -5.28 -23.55 22.38
N GLY A 51 -6.46 -24.14 22.55
CA GLY A 51 -7.69 -23.80 21.83
C GLY A 51 -8.21 -22.38 22.09
N ASP A 52 -8.10 -21.86 23.31
CA ASP A 52 -8.59 -20.51 23.67
C ASP A 52 -7.81 -19.41 22.93
N VAL A 53 -6.51 -19.61 22.74
CA VAL A 53 -5.65 -18.66 22.00
C VAL A 53 -6.00 -18.64 20.52
N ILE A 54 -6.38 -19.79 19.95
CA ILE A 54 -6.80 -19.89 18.55
C ILE A 54 -8.15 -19.21 18.35
N VAL A 55 -9.13 -19.47 19.23
CA VAL A 55 -10.44 -18.82 19.17
C VAL A 55 -10.30 -17.30 19.32
N GLU A 56 -9.48 -16.84 20.26
CA GLU A 56 -9.20 -15.40 20.44
C GLU A 56 -8.57 -14.77 19.19
N ALA A 57 -7.58 -15.44 18.58
CA ALA A 57 -6.96 -14.97 17.35
C ALA A 57 -7.96 -14.93 16.18
N MET A 58 -8.85 -15.92 16.07
CA MET A 58 -9.91 -15.93 15.05
C MET A 58 -10.91 -14.79 15.27
N LEU A 59 -11.29 -14.50 16.52
CA LEU A 59 -12.15 -13.37 16.85
C LEU A 59 -11.48 -12.04 16.52
N GLU A 60 -10.17 -11.90 16.80
CA GLU A 60 -9.40 -10.70 16.45
C GLU A 60 -9.31 -10.50 14.93
N ILE A 61 -9.05 -11.57 14.17
CA ILE A 61 -9.06 -11.53 12.70
C ILE A 61 -10.46 -11.19 12.17
N ALA A 62 -11.52 -11.78 12.72
CA ALA A 62 -12.90 -11.49 12.32
C ALA A 62 -13.27 -10.03 12.61
N ALA A 63 -12.88 -9.51 13.79
CA ALA A 63 -13.09 -8.12 14.16
C ALA A 63 -12.34 -7.18 13.21
N ALA A 64 -11.05 -7.44 12.96
CA ALA A 64 -10.25 -6.67 12.01
C ALA A 64 -10.83 -6.71 10.59
N SER A 65 -11.30 -7.87 10.15
CA SER A 65 -11.94 -8.05 8.83
C SER A 65 -13.24 -7.26 8.72
N LYS A 66 -14.09 -7.30 9.75
CA LYS A 66 -15.33 -6.51 9.81
C LYS A 66 -15.06 -5.02 9.81
N MET A 67 -14.03 -4.56 10.55
CA MET A 67 -13.63 -3.15 10.55
C MET A 67 -13.17 -2.70 9.16
N ARG A 68 -12.38 -3.52 8.46
CA ARG A 68 -11.95 -3.22 7.08
C ARG A 68 -13.15 -3.15 6.13
N ALA A 69 -14.05 -4.13 6.18
CA ALA A 69 -15.25 -4.15 5.34
C ALA A 69 -16.17 -2.94 5.59
N ALA A 70 -16.38 -2.57 6.86
CA ALA A 70 -17.19 -1.40 7.22
C ALA A 70 -16.54 -0.06 6.81
N ALA A 71 -15.21 0.02 6.81
CA ALA A 71 -14.50 1.18 6.28
C ALA A 71 -14.68 1.30 4.76
N MET A 72 -14.63 0.17 4.04
CA MET A 72 -14.89 0.13 2.60
C MET A 72 -16.33 0.55 2.28
N SER A 73 -17.33 0.03 3.01
CA SER A 73 -18.74 0.36 2.74
C SER A 73 -19.08 1.84 2.99
N LYS A 74 -18.46 2.48 4.00
CA LYS A 74 -18.63 3.93 4.25
C LYS A 74 -18.00 4.81 3.17
N ASN A 75 -16.95 4.31 2.50
CA ASN A 75 -16.32 5.02 1.40
C ASN A 75 -17.16 4.93 0.11
N GLU A 76 -17.91 3.83 -0.10
CA GLU A 76 -18.83 3.71 -1.23
C GLU A 76 -19.90 4.81 -1.24
N ASP A 77 -20.41 5.24 -0.08
CA ASP A 77 -21.36 6.36 -0.01
C ASP A 77 -20.71 7.69 -0.44
N ARG A 78 -19.49 7.94 0.05
CA ARG A 78 -18.72 9.15 -0.26
C ARG A 78 -18.36 9.23 -1.74
N PHE A 79 -18.02 8.11 -2.34
CA PHE A 79 -17.62 7.99 -3.75
C PHE A 79 -18.71 7.37 -4.61
N SER A 80 -19.97 7.46 -4.19
CA SER A 80 -21.09 6.92 -4.95
C SER A 80 -21.25 7.67 -6.28
N ILE A 81 -21.80 6.99 -7.29
CA ILE A 81 -22.10 7.59 -8.59
C ILE A 81 -22.97 8.84 -8.39
N SER A 82 -23.98 8.79 -7.51
CA SER A 82 -24.83 9.95 -7.21
C SER A 82 -24.06 11.14 -6.65
N THR A 83 -23.03 10.91 -5.81
CA THR A 83 -22.18 11.99 -5.31
C THR A 83 -21.30 12.55 -6.42
N CYS A 84 -20.75 11.69 -7.28
CA CYS A 84 -19.96 12.13 -8.44
C CYS A 84 -20.78 12.99 -9.41
N ILE A 85 -22.03 12.59 -9.73
CA ILE A 85 -22.93 13.35 -10.61
C ILE A 85 -23.25 14.72 -10.03
N LYS A 86 -23.62 14.80 -8.74
CA LYS A 86 -23.88 16.10 -8.07
C LYS A 86 -22.68 17.05 -8.19
N VAL A 87 -21.48 16.53 -7.95
CA VAL A 87 -20.25 17.31 -8.08
C VAL A 87 -19.95 17.69 -9.53
N LEU A 88 -20.30 16.83 -10.49
CA LEU A 88 -20.14 17.10 -11.93
C LEU A 88 -21.08 18.22 -12.39
N ASP A 89 -22.33 18.23 -11.91
CA ASP A 89 -23.35 19.23 -12.22
C ASP A 89 -22.98 20.64 -11.72
N GLU A 90 -22.17 20.73 -10.66
CA GLU A 90 -21.67 22.01 -10.12
C GLU A 90 -20.53 22.62 -10.98
N ILE A 91 -19.96 21.87 -11.93
CA ILE A 91 -18.87 22.34 -12.78
C ILE A 91 -19.43 23.21 -13.92
N GLN A 92 -19.22 24.51 -13.82
CA GLN A 92 -19.62 25.46 -14.85
C GLN A 92 -18.76 25.33 -16.11
N GLY A 93 -19.41 25.40 -17.29
CA GLY A 93 -18.72 25.41 -18.59
C GLY A 93 -18.14 24.06 -19.03
N LEU A 94 -18.56 22.96 -18.40
CA LEU A 94 -18.17 21.62 -18.84
C LEU A 94 -18.84 21.28 -20.19
N ASP A 95 -18.03 20.85 -21.17
CA ASP A 95 -18.54 20.38 -22.46
C ASP A 95 -19.43 19.15 -22.28
N GLN A 96 -20.57 19.12 -22.97
CA GLN A 96 -21.58 18.06 -22.84
C GLN A 96 -21.02 16.67 -23.17
N ARG A 97 -20.06 16.54 -24.11
CA ARG A 97 -19.45 15.25 -24.43
C ARG A 97 -18.56 14.77 -23.30
N ILE A 98 -17.85 15.69 -22.65
CA ILE A 98 -17.04 15.37 -21.46
C ILE A 98 -17.94 14.97 -20.29
N TYR A 99 -19.10 15.61 -20.14
CA TYR A 99 -20.09 15.25 -19.13
C TYR A 99 -20.52 13.78 -19.29
N PHE A 100 -20.98 13.38 -20.49
CA PHE A 100 -21.41 12.00 -20.72
C PHE A 100 -20.26 10.99 -20.62
N PHE A 101 -19.07 11.34 -21.13
CA PHE A 101 -17.88 10.52 -20.93
C PHE A 101 -17.56 10.32 -19.44
N ALA A 102 -17.75 11.33 -18.60
CA ALA A 102 -17.54 11.22 -17.16
C ALA A 102 -18.53 10.24 -16.51
N LEU A 103 -19.78 10.18 -16.98
CA LEU A 103 -20.76 9.21 -16.49
C LEU A 103 -20.29 7.77 -16.75
N ASP A 104 -19.83 7.49 -17.98
CA ASP A 104 -19.28 6.18 -18.33
C ASP A 104 -18.01 5.87 -17.50
N LEU A 105 -17.17 6.88 -17.28
CA LEU A 105 -15.95 6.75 -16.46
C LEU A 105 -16.27 6.42 -14.99
N PHE A 106 -17.38 6.92 -14.46
CA PHE A 106 -17.78 6.70 -13.06
C PHE A 106 -18.31 5.30 -12.78
N GLU A 107 -18.49 4.44 -13.78
CA GLU A 107 -18.68 3.00 -13.54
C GLU A 107 -17.46 2.38 -12.84
N ASN A 108 -16.27 2.96 -13.02
CA ASN A 108 -15.06 2.55 -12.32
C ASN A 108 -14.96 3.19 -10.91
N PRO A 109 -14.98 2.41 -9.81
CA PRO A 109 -14.90 2.95 -8.45
C PRO A 109 -13.61 3.75 -8.19
N ASN A 110 -12.47 3.35 -8.75
CA ASN A 110 -11.21 4.07 -8.58
C ASN A 110 -11.24 5.45 -9.26
N ALA A 111 -11.97 5.56 -10.38
CA ALA A 111 -12.15 6.83 -11.06
C ALA A 111 -13.05 7.78 -10.24
N ARG A 112 -14.09 7.25 -9.59
CA ARG A 112 -14.95 8.01 -8.66
C ARG A 112 -14.15 8.56 -7.49
N GLU A 113 -13.36 7.71 -6.83
CA GLU A 113 -12.51 8.11 -5.71
C GLU A 113 -11.50 9.20 -6.12
N THR A 114 -10.85 9.02 -7.28
CA THR A 114 -9.92 10.02 -7.82
C THR A 114 -10.64 11.34 -8.07
N PHE A 115 -11.78 11.33 -8.77
CA PHE A 115 -12.53 12.54 -9.12
C PHE A 115 -12.99 13.35 -7.88
N ILE A 116 -13.54 12.67 -6.87
CA ILE A 116 -13.98 13.32 -5.63
C ILE A 116 -12.79 13.86 -4.84
N SER A 117 -11.68 13.13 -4.80
CA SER A 117 -10.47 13.53 -4.07
C SER A 117 -9.73 14.70 -4.71
N LEU A 118 -9.91 14.94 -6.01
CA LEU A 118 -9.37 16.11 -6.69
C LEU A 118 -10.04 17.40 -6.19
N LYS A 119 -9.23 18.45 -6.05
CA LYS A 119 -9.73 19.82 -5.88
C LYS A 119 -10.53 20.24 -7.11
N SER A 120 -11.52 21.11 -6.93
CA SER A 120 -12.48 21.49 -7.98
C SER A 120 -11.78 21.99 -9.25
N GLU A 121 -10.71 22.77 -9.12
CA GLU A 121 -9.96 23.33 -10.24
C GLU A 121 -9.21 22.28 -11.09
N ARG A 122 -8.99 21.07 -10.57
CA ARG A 122 -8.27 20.00 -11.26
C ARG A 122 -9.19 19.02 -11.97
N ARG A 123 -10.48 18.98 -11.62
CA ARG A 123 -11.44 17.98 -12.11
C ARG A 123 -11.62 18.04 -13.62
N VAL A 124 -11.80 19.24 -14.19
CA VAL A 124 -12.01 19.43 -15.63
C VAL A 124 -10.79 18.96 -16.44
N THR A 125 -9.59 19.41 -16.07
CA THR A 125 -8.35 19.01 -16.75
C THR A 125 -8.13 17.49 -16.66
N TRP A 126 -8.46 16.88 -15.52
CA TRP A 126 -8.35 15.43 -15.37
C TRP A 126 -9.33 14.68 -16.28
N LEU A 127 -10.59 15.11 -16.36
CA LEU A 127 -11.59 14.53 -17.27
C LEU A 127 -11.16 14.65 -18.74
N GLN A 128 -10.65 15.81 -19.14
CA GLN A 128 -10.12 16.06 -20.50
C GLN A 128 -8.93 15.13 -20.82
N GLY A 129 -8.03 14.92 -19.87
CA GLY A 129 -6.91 13.99 -20.05
C GLY A 129 -7.37 12.54 -20.26
N LYS A 130 -8.45 12.14 -19.57
CA LYS A 130 -9.06 10.81 -19.70
C LYS A 130 -9.79 10.64 -21.03
N SER A 131 -10.53 11.66 -21.50
CA SER A 131 -11.25 11.59 -22.78
C SER A 131 -10.29 11.47 -23.95
N SER A 132 -9.19 12.23 -23.96
CA SER A 132 -8.18 12.17 -25.03
C SER A 132 -7.48 10.81 -25.12
N SER A 133 -7.23 10.18 -23.96
CA SER A 133 -6.64 8.84 -23.91
C SER A 133 -7.58 7.76 -24.45
N SER A 134 -8.88 7.93 -24.23
CA SER A 134 -9.91 6.95 -24.64
C SER A 134 -10.28 7.09 -26.11
N ILE A 135 -10.32 8.33 -26.63
CA ILE A 135 -10.60 8.63 -28.05
C ILE A 135 -9.45 8.15 -28.95
N SER A 136 -8.20 8.26 -28.48
CA SER A 136 -7.03 7.78 -29.24
C SER A 136 -6.96 6.25 -29.35
N GLY A 137 -7.61 5.51 -28.46
CA GLY A 137 -7.63 4.03 -28.49
C GLY A 137 -8.63 3.42 -29.48
N ASN A 138 -9.59 4.21 -29.97
CA ASN A 138 -10.67 3.75 -30.84
C ASN A 138 -10.45 4.06 -32.34
N MET A 139 -9.25 4.51 -32.74
CA MET A 139 -8.88 4.80 -34.14
C MET A 139 -7.91 3.78 -34.75
N VAL A 140 -7.93 2.51 -34.33
CA VAL A 140 -7.13 1.43 -34.93
C VAL A 140 -8.01 0.27 -35.36
#